data_AF-A0A091SDN1-F1
#
_entry.id   AF-A0A091SDN1-F1
#
_cell.length_a   1.000
_cell.length_b   1.000
_cell.length_c   1.000
_cell.angle_alpha   90.00
_cell.angle_beta   90.00
_cell.angle_gamma   90.00
#
_symmetry.space_group_name_H-M   'P 1'
#
loop_
_entity.id
_entity.type
_entity.pdbx_description
1 polymer ?
#
loop_
_entity_poly.entity_id
_entity_poly.type
_entity_poly.pdbx_seq_one_letter_code
_entity_poly.pdbx_strand_id
1 'polypeptide(L)'
;FQLTFPLRTNYMYAKVKKSLPEMYAFSVCMWIKSSSFPGMGTPFSYAVPGQANELVLIEWGSNPMEILINDKWPHICVTWTTRDGVWEAYQDGTQTGNGENLAPYHPIKPQGVLVLGQEQ
;
A
#
# COMPACT_ATOMS: atom_id res chain seq x y z
N PHE A 1 8.90 9.68 -13.84
CA PHE A 1 7.84 9.11 -14.68
C PHE A 1 6.68 8.73 -13.77
N GLN A 2 5.46 8.61 -14.29
CA GLN A 2 4.28 8.18 -13.53
C GLN A 2 3.64 6.96 -14.21
N LEU A 3 2.92 6.15 -13.44
CA LEU A 3 2.06 5.09 -13.96
C LEU A 3 0.62 5.57 -13.90
N THR A 4 -0.15 5.31 -14.95
CA THR A 4 -1.55 5.70 -15.03
C THR A 4 -2.39 4.47 -15.36
N PHE A 5 -3.36 4.19 -14.50
CA PHE A 5 -4.33 3.12 -14.66
C PHE A 5 -5.69 3.78 -14.96
N PRO A 6 -6.00 4.01 -16.25
CA PRO A 6 -7.13 4.89 -16.63
C PRO A 6 -8.50 4.26 -16.35
N LEU A 7 -8.56 2.93 -16.22
CA LEU A 7 -9.78 2.17 -16.05
C LEU A 7 -9.57 1.08 -15.02
N ARG A 8 -10.63 0.78 -14.26
CA ARG A 8 -10.67 -0.40 -13.40
C ARG A 8 -10.75 -1.64 -14.28
N THR A 9 -9.74 -2.50 -14.19
CA THR A 9 -9.66 -3.77 -14.92
C THR A 9 -9.08 -4.84 -14.00
N ASN A 10 -9.05 -6.09 -14.45
CA ASN A 10 -8.39 -7.21 -13.78
C ASN A 10 -7.08 -7.65 -14.48
N TYR A 11 -6.60 -6.89 -15.47
CA TYR A 11 -5.43 -7.25 -16.28
C TYR A 11 -4.38 -6.14 -16.41
N MET A 12 -4.71 -4.88 -16.12
CA MET A 12 -3.71 -3.80 -16.09
C MET A 12 -3.00 -3.79 -14.74
N TYR A 13 -1.70 -4.03 -14.75
CA TYR A 13 -0.85 -3.97 -13.56
C TYR A 13 0.60 -3.69 -13.95
N ALA A 14 1.39 -3.20 -12.99
CA ALA A 14 2.84 -3.13 -13.15
C ALA A 14 3.51 -4.09 -12.15
N LYS A 15 4.32 -5.01 -12.66
CA LYS A 15 5.14 -5.91 -11.84
C LYS A 15 6.50 -5.28 -11.56
N VAL A 16 6.84 -5.16 -10.29
CA VAL A 16 8.18 -4.72 -9.89
C VAL A 16 9.18 -5.85 -10.16
N LYS A 17 10.31 -5.53 -10.81
CA LYS A 17 11.29 -6.54 -11.25
C LYS A 17 12.00 -7.23 -10.09
N LYS A 18 12.23 -6.51 -8.99
CA LYS A 18 12.88 -7.04 -7.78
C LYS A 18 11.82 -7.51 -6.79
N SER A 19 12.08 -8.65 -6.18
CA SER A 19 11.35 -9.09 -5.00
C SER A 19 11.83 -8.36 -3.75
N LEU A 20 11.00 -8.40 -2.70
CA LEU A 20 11.37 -7.96 -1.37
C LEU A 20 12.25 -9.01 -0.67
N PRO A 21 13.20 -8.59 0.18
CA PRO A 21 13.88 -9.45 1.12
C PRO A 21 12.96 -9.80 2.29
N GLU A 22 13.46 -10.57 3.26
CA GLU A 22 12.76 -10.75 4.54
C GLU A 22 12.86 -9.43 5.31
N MET A 23 11.72 -8.92 5.79
CA MET A 23 11.67 -7.61 6.44
C MET A 23 10.97 -7.69 7.80
N TYR A 24 11.65 -7.19 8.82
CA TYR A 24 11.10 -7.01 10.18
C TYR A 24 10.49 -5.62 10.37
N ALA A 25 10.78 -4.69 9.47
CA ALA A 25 10.17 -3.38 9.42
C ALA A 25 10.27 -2.86 7.99
N PHE A 26 9.34 -2.01 7.58
CA PHE A 26 9.43 -1.34 6.28
C PHE A 26 8.84 0.07 6.35
N SER A 27 9.18 0.86 5.33
CA SER A 27 8.52 2.12 5.02
C SER A 27 8.25 2.17 3.53
N VAL A 28 7.03 2.48 3.15
CA VAL A 28 6.62 2.62 1.75
C VAL A 28 6.01 4.00 1.56
N CYS A 29 6.45 4.70 0.52
CA CYS A 29 5.96 6.03 0.18
C CYS A 29 5.61 6.11 -1.30
N MET A 30 4.52 6.80 -1.62
CA MET A 30 4.13 7.07 -3.00
C MET A 30 3.33 8.34 -3.14
N TRP A 31 3.50 8.98 -4.30
CA TRP A 31 2.57 9.99 -4.77
C TRP A 31 1.43 9.27 -5.50
N ILE A 32 0.20 9.47 -5.04
CA ILE A 32 -0.98 8.84 -5.64
C ILE A 32 -2.02 9.91 -5.93
N LYS A 33 -2.62 9.87 -7.12
CA LYS A 33 -3.77 10.70 -7.47
C LYS A 33 -4.87 9.77 -7.98
N SER A 34 -6.04 9.85 -7.36
CA SER A 34 -7.23 9.12 -7.81
C SER A 34 -8.42 10.07 -7.83
N SER A 35 -9.20 9.97 -8.89
CA SER A 35 -10.53 10.59 -9.01
C SER A 35 -11.65 9.56 -8.88
N SER A 36 -11.32 8.32 -8.53
CA SER A 36 -12.28 7.21 -8.47
C SER A 36 -12.95 7.14 -7.09
N PHE A 37 -14.19 7.63 -7.02
CA PHE A 37 -15.10 7.41 -5.90
C PHE A 37 -15.89 6.10 -6.12
N PRO A 38 -16.16 5.25 -5.11
CA PRO A 38 -15.98 5.44 -3.66
C PRO A 38 -14.66 4.89 -3.08
N GLY A 39 -13.64 4.62 -3.89
CA GLY A 39 -12.34 4.15 -3.39
C GLY A 39 -11.29 3.98 -4.49
N MET A 40 -10.04 4.31 -4.16
CA MET A 40 -8.86 4.24 -5.03
C MET A 40 -8.51 2.81 -5.46
N GLY A 41 -9.02 1.79 -4.77
CA GLY A 41 -8.67 0.39 -4.99
C GLY A 41 -7.40 -0.01 -4.23
N THR A 42 -6.56 -0.84 -4.86
CA THR A 42 -5.33 -1.40 -4.25
C THR A 42 -4.10 -0.80 -4.95
N PRO A 43 -3.47 0.25 -4.39
CA PRO A 43 -2.28 0.86 -4.99
C PRO A 43 -1.15 -0.13 -5.21
N PHE A 44 -0.93 -1.03 -4.24
CA PHE A 44 0.01 -2.13 -4.38
C PHE A 44 -0.38 -3.35 -3.53
N SER A 45 0.08 -4.51 -3.99
CA SER A 45 -0.03 -5.80 -3.32
C SER A 45 1.25 -6.60 -3.50
N TYR A 46 1.58 -7.40 -2.49
CA TYR A 46 2.72 -8.31 -2.49
C TYR A 46 2.26 -9.68 -2.03
N ALA A 47 2.51 -10.67 -2.87
CA ALA A 47 2.15 -12.06 -2.66
C ALA A 47 3.39 -12.95 -2.58
N VAL A 48 3.38 -13.92 -1.67
CA VAL A 48 4.40 -14.98 -1.58
C VAL A 48 3.75 -16.35 -1.80
N PRO A 49 4.52 -17.39 -2.17
CA PRO A 49 3.98 -18.74 -2.32
C PRO A 49 3.24 -19.19 -1.05
N GLY A 50 1.95 -19.52 -1.19
CA GLY A 50 1.08 -19.93 -0.09
C GLY A 50 0.40 -18.80 0.69
N GLN A 51 0.69 -17.53 0.39
CA GLN A 51 0.03 -16.37 1.03
C GLN A 51 -0.07 -15.20 0.03
N ALA A 52 -1.24 -15.07 -0.61
CA ALA A 52 -1.49 -14.04 -1.63
C ALA A 52 -1.49 -12.61 -1.03
N ASN A 53 -1.97 -12.47 0.21
CA ASN A 53 -2.04 -11.20 0.93
C ASN A 53 -0.92 -11.11 1.98
N GLU A 54 0.35 -11.21 1.54
CA GLU A 54 1.50 -11.06 2.45
C GLU A 54 1.66 -9.60 2.89
N LEU A 55 1.52 -8.66 1.95
CA LEU A 55 1.46 -7.23 2.24
C LEU A 55 0.54 -6.56 1.23
N VAL A 56 -0.53 -5.93 1.70
CA VAL A 56 -1.47 -5.22 0.83
C VAL A 56 -1.80 -3.88 1.44
N LEU A 57 -1.66 -2.82 0.64
CA LEU A 57 -2.24 -1.52 0.98
C LEU A 57 -3.59 -1.44 0.29
N ILE A 58 -4.67 -1.52 1.07
CA ILE A 58 -6.04 -1.35 0.57
C ILE A 58 -6.66 -0.16 1.30
N GLU A 59 -7.31 0.72 0.56
CA GLU A 59 -8.21 1.70 1.15
C GLU A 59 -9.51 0.99 1.57
N TRP A 60 -9.66 0.70 2.87
CA TRP A 60 -10.88 0.11 3.44
C TRP A 60 -11.75 1.19 4.09
N GLY A 61 -12.83 1.57 3.40
CA GLY A 61 -14.15 1.88 3.98
C GLY A 61 -14.33 3.03 5.00
N SER A 62 -15.34 3.86 4.71
CA SER A 62 -16.08 4.84 5.55
C SER A 62 -15.36 5.96 6.30
N ASN A 63 -14.07 5.82 6.62
CA ASN A 63 -13.24 7.01 6.85
C ASN A 63 -12.55 7.26 5.53
N PRO A 64 -13.03 8.21 4.70
CA PRO A 64 -12.18 8.67 3.63
C PRO A 64 -10.88 9.08 4.32
N MET A 65 -9.74 8.55 3.88
CA MET A 65 -8.67 9.51 3.73
C MET A 65 -9.33 10.61 2.90
N GLU A 66 -9.72 11.72 3.52
CA GLU A 66 -10.02 12.93 2.80
C GLU A 66 -8.68 13.34 2.19
N ILE A 67 -8.28 12.60 1.15
CA ILE A 67 -7.51 13.09 0.04
C ILE A 67 -8.43 14.15 -0.51
N LEU A 68 -8.35 15.33 0.11
CA LEU A 68 -8.96 16.55 -0.35
C LEU A 68 -8.73 16.54 -1.85
N ILE A 69 -9.84 16.46 -2.59
CA ILE A 69 -9.91 16.54 -4.04
C ILE A 69 -9.49 17.97 -4.41
N ASN A 70 -8.24 18.27 -4.14
CA ASN A 70 -7.49 19.33 -4.73
C ASN A 70 -6.69 18.65 -5.83
N ASP A 71 -6.45 19.34 -6.94
CA ASP A 71 -5.70 18.83 -8.09
C ASP A 71 -4.23 18.44 -7.80
N LYS A 72 -3.84 18.41 -6.53
CA LYS A 72 -2.54 18.06 -6.00
C LYS A 72 -2.43 16.55 -5.83
N TRP A 73 -1.24 16.03 -6.13
CA TRP A 73 -0.87 14.67 -5.79
C TRP A 73 -0.56 14.65 -4.29
N PRO A 74 -1.29 13.94 -3.42
CA PRO A 74 -0.83 13.68 -2.06
C PRO A 74 0.37 12.74 -2.07
N HIS A 75 1.31 12.98 -1.16
CA HIS A 75 2.38 12.06 -0.82
C HIS A 75 1.97 11.24 0.40
N ILE A 76 1.79 9.94 0.23
CA ILE A 76 1.39 9.03 1.32
C ILE A 76 2.60 8.19 1.71
N CYS A 77 2.84 8.02 3.01
CA CYS A 77 3.80 7.07 3.55
C CYS A 77 3.15 6.19 4.62
N VAL A 78 3.53 4.91 4.66
CA VAL A 78 3.20 3.99 5.75
C VAL A 78 4.47 3.36 6.27
N THR A 79 4.63 3.36 7.59
CA THR A 79 5.67 2.63 8.31
C THR A 79 5.04 1.47 9.07
N TRP A 80 5.77 0.37 9.21
CA TRP A 80 5.33 -0.78 10.00
C TRP A 80 6.53 -1.55 10.56
N THR A 81 6.35 -2.17 11.72
CA THR A 81 7.33 -3.06 12.36
C THR A 81 6.71 -4.33 12.92
N THR A 82 7.44 -5.44 12.87
CA THR A 82 7.06 -6.72 13.49
C THR A 82 6.90 -6.62 14.99
N ARG A 83 7.60 -5.68 15.65
CA ARG A 83 7.50 -5.51 17.10
C ARG A 83 6.12 -4.94 17.42
N ASP A 84 5.28 -5.80 17.98
CA ASP A 84 3.90 -5.50 18.37
C ASP A 84 2.99 -5.02 17.23
N GLY A 85 3.44 -5.15 15.97
CA GLY A 85 2.66 -4.77 14.79
C GLY A 85 2.35 -3.28 14.71
N VAL A 86 3.25 -2.43 15.21
CA VAL A 86 3.07 -0.96 15.20
C VAL A 86 3.16 -0.42 13.79
N TRP A 87 2.22 0.46 13.42
CA TRP A 87 2.20 1.15 12.14
C TRP A 87 1.85 2.63 12.28
N GLU A 88 2.36 3.44 11.35
CA GLU A 88 2.05 4.86 11.26
C GLU A 88 1.76 5.22 9.80
N ALA A 89 0.79 6.12 9.59
CA ALA A 89 0.43 6.63 8.28
C ALA A 89 0.64 8.14 8.23
N TYR A 90 1.20 8.61 7.12
CA TYR A 90 1.51 10.00 6.86
C TYR A 90 0.91 10.44 5.53
N GLN A 91 0.38 11.66 5.50
CA GLN A 91 -0.05 12.35 4.30
C GLN A 91 0.66 13.71 4.23
N ASP A 92 1.34 13.97 3.12
CA ASP A 92 2.11 15.19 2.86
C ASP A 92 3.09 15.53 3.99
N GLY A 93 3.70 14.50 4.58
CA GLY A 93 4.66 14.61 5.68
C GLY A 93 4.03 14.78 7.08
N THR A 94 2.71 14.86 7.18
CA THR A 94 1.98 14.94 8.46
C THR A 94 1.41 13.59 8.84
N GLN A 95 1.57 13.16 10.09
CA GLN A 95 0.99 11.90 10.55
C GLN A 95 -0.54 12.01 10.62
N THR A 96 -1.24 11.13 9.92
CA THR A 96 -2.71 11.08 9.83
C THR A 96 -3.31 9.87 10.54
N GLY A 97 -2.52 8.84 10.81
CA GLY A 97 -2.97 7.65 11.51
C GLY A 97 -1.83 6.89 12.17
N ASN A 98 -2.18 6.04 13.12
CA ASN A 98 -1.30 5.06 13.72
C ASN A 98 -2.11 3.94 14.38
N GLY A 99 -1.44 2.86 14.70
CA GLY A 99 -1.99 1.77 15.49
C GLY A 99 -0.96 0.70 15.78
N GLU A 100 -1.43 -0.38 16.37
CA GLU A 100 -0.65 -1.54 16.79
C GLU A 100 -1.43 -2.84 16.50
N ASN A 101 -0.83 -3.99 16.79
CA ASN A 101 -1.39 -5.33 16.56
C ASN A 101 -1.68 -5.65 15.08
N LEU A 102 -1.06 -4.94 14.13
CA LEU A 102 -1.10 -5.31 12.73
C LEU A 102 -0.03 -6.37 12.44
N ALA A 103 -0.43 -7.64 12.27
CA ALA A 103 0.47 -8.76 12.00
C ALA A 103 1.71 -8.84 12.94
N PRO A 104 1.54 -8.78 14.28
CA PRO A 104 2.65 -8.76 15.21
C PRO A 104 3.50 -10.04 15.09
N TYR A 105 4.81 -9.88 15.20
CA TYR A 105 5.81 -10.96 15.16
C TYR A 105 5.83 -11.80 13.88
N HIS A 106 5.22 -11.30 12.80
CA HIS A 106 5.22 -11.94 11.47
C HIS A 106 6.13 -11.15 10.53
N PRO A 107 7.39 -11.57 10.30
CA PRO A 107 8.25 -10.92 9.31
C PRO A 107 7.65 -11.05 7.92
N ILE A 108 7.77 -10.00 7.11
CA ILE A 108 7.37 -10.06 5.70
C ILE A 108 8.27 -11.06 4.99
N LYS A 109 7.66 -12.08 4.40
CA LYS A 109 8.39 -13.17 3.74
C LYS A 109 9.12 -12.69 2.48
N PRO A 110 10.33 -13.20 2.21
CA PRO A 110 11.09 -12.85 1.01
C PRO A 110 10.53 -13.52 -0.25
N GLN A 111 11.09 -13.16 -1.41
CA GLN A 111 10.94 -13.88 -2.69
C GLN A 111 9.51 -13.93 -3.26
N GLY A 112 8.66 -12.98 -2.89
CA GLY A 112 7.33 -12.78 -3.47
C GLY A 112 7.31 -11.94 -4.76
N VAL A 113 6.10 -11.59 -5.17
CA VAL A 113 5.84 -10.76 -6.35
C VAL A 113 5.14 -9.48 -5.88
N LEU A 114 5.76 -8.33 -6.15
CA LEU A 114 5.17 -7.01 -5.87
C LEU A 114 4.50 -6.47 -7.14
N VAL A 115 3.23 -6.12 -7.02
CA VAL A 115 2.38 -5.60 -8.09
C VAL A 115 1.81 -4.23 -7.70
N LEU A 116 1.72 -3.32 -8.67
CA LEU A 116 1.05 -2.03 -8.56
C LEU A 116 -0.25 -2.02 -9.36
N GLY A 117 -1.31 -1.47 -8.77
CA GLY A 117 -2.62 -1.28 -9.40
C GLY A 117 -3.57 -2.47 -9.37
N GLN A 118 -3.25 -3.54 -8.62
CA GLN A 118 -4.09 -4.73 -8.44
C GLN A 118 -3.93 -5.36 -7.05
N GLU A 119 -4.95 -6.11 -6.64
CA GLU A 119 -4.90 -7.13 -5.59
C GLU A 119 -4.56 -8.49 -6.23
N GLN A 120 -3.86 -9.38 -5.50
CA GLN A 120 -3.36 -10.67 -6.00
C GLN A 120 -4.03 -11.87 -5.34
#